data_AF-A0A931WAZ8-F1
#
_entry.id   AF-A0A931WAZ8-F1
#
_cell.length_a   1.000
_cell.length_b   1.000
_cell.length_c   1.000
_cell.angle_alpha   90.00
_cell.angle_beta   90.00
_cell.angle_gamma   90.00
#
_symmetry.space_group_name_H-M   'P 1'
#
loop_
_entity.id
_entity.type
_entity.pdbx_description
1 polymer ?
#
loop_
_entity_poly.entity_id
_entity_poly.type
_entity_poly.pdbx_seq_one_letter_code
_entity_poly.pdbx_strand_id
1 'polypeptide(L)' 'MSAWLTYNQSGAIKQIYYENYESLKAKLDFMKSKNLGGVSLWALGYEGRYKEVWDLFISK' A
#
# COMPACT_ATOMS: atom_id res chain seq x y z
N MET A 1 -6.97 7.31 0.55
CA MET A 1 -7.93 6.18 0.50
C MET A 1 -7.16 4.91 0.20
N SER A 2 -7.50 3.78 0.83
CA SER A 2 -6.92 2.47 0.50
C SER A 2 -7.73 1.80 -0.61
N ALA A 3 -7.06 0.99 -1.42
CA ALA A 3 -7.69 0.24 -2.49
C ALA A 3 -8.53 -0.90 -1.92
N TRP A 4 -9.60 -1.24 -2.63
CA TRP A 4 -10.45 -2.36 -2.27
C TRP A 4 -11.07 -3.01 -3.51
N LEU A 5 -11.47 -4.26 -3.35
CA LEU A 5 -12.20 -5.01 -4.37
C LEU A 5 -13.23 -5.92 -3.71
N THR A 6 -14.25 -6.31 -4.47
CA THR A 6 -15.23 -7.33 -4.09
C THR A 6 -15.29 -8.43 -5.14
N TYR A 7 -15.62 -9.64 -4.69
CA TYR A 7 -15.84 -10.79 -5.57
C TYR A 7 -16.81 -11.77 -4.93
N ASN A 8 -17.49 -12.60 -5.72
CA ASN A 8 -18.37 -13.65 -5.21
C ASN A 8 -17.57 -14.95 -5.05
N GLN A 9 -17.68 -15.58 -3.88
CA GLN A 9 -17.09 -16.89 -3.59
C GLN A 9 -18.09 -17.72 -2.79
N SER A 10 -18.47 -18.88 -3.33
CA SER A 10 -19.42 -19.83 -2.71
C SER A 10 -20.76 -19.18 -2.32
N GLY A 11 -21.27 -18.27 -3.16
CA GLY A 11 -22.55 -17.60 -2.95
C GLY A 11 -22.48 -16.40 -1.98
N ALA A 12 -21.29 -16.07 -1.45
CA ALA A 12 -21.08 -14.93 -0.58
C ALA A 12 -20.22 -13.86 -1.26
N ILE A 13 -20.57 -12.58 -1.07
CA ILE A 13 -19.70 -11.47 -1.46
C ILE A 13 -18.55 -11.39 -0.44
N LYS A 14 -17.32 -11.48 -0.94
CA LYS A 14 -16.09 -11.22 -0.20
C LYS A 14 -15.59 -9.83 -0.55
N GLN A 15 -14.98 -9.16 0.42
CA GLN A 15 -14.35 -7.87 0.24
C GLN A 15 -12.90 -7.94 0.72
N ILE A 16 -11.99 -7.37 -0.07
CA ILE A 16 -10.57 -7.26 0.26
C ILE A 16 -10.20 -5.79 0.26
N TYR A 17 -9.51 -5.36 1.31
CA TYR A 17 -8.80 -4.09 1.38
C TYR A 17 -7.32 -4.37 1.29
N TYR A 18 -6.62 -3.55 0.51
CA TYR A 18 -5.19 -3.75 0.28
C TYR A 18 -4.50 -2.40 -0.01
N GLU A 19 -3.18 -2.46 -0.03
CA GLU A 19 -2.33 -1.32 -0.38
C GLU A 19 -1.93 -1.39 -1.85
N ASN A 20 -1.93 -0.24 -2.50
CA ASN A 20 -1.53 -0.06 -3.89
C ASN A 20 -0.62 1.17 -4.00
N TYR A 21 -0.12 1.44 -5.21
CA TYR A 21 0.83 2.53 -5.44
C TYR A 21 0.30 3.88 -4.93
N GLU A 22 -0.95 4.26 -5.23
CA GLU A 22 -1.51 5.56 -4.86
C GLU A 22 -1.72 5.70 -3.35
N SER A 23 -2.21 4.64 -2.70
CA SER A 23 -2.45 4.65 -1.26
C SER A 23 -1.16 4.66 -0.45
N LEU A 24 -0.10 4.00 -0.94
CA LEU A 24 1.25 4.08 -0.37
C LEU A 24 1.86 5.46 -0.59
N LYS A 25 1.78 6.00 -1.81
CA LYS A 25 2.26 7.37 -2.12
C LYS A 25 1.61 8.40 -1.20
N ALA A 26 0.30 8.34 -1.00
CA ALA A 26 -0.40 9.27 -0.11
C ALA A 26 0.10 9.21 1.34
N LYS A 27 0.46 8.03 1.86
CA LYS A 27 1.04 7.88 3.21
C LYS A 27 2.44 8.49 3.29
N LEU A 28 3.25 8.31 2.25
CA LEU A 28 4.58 8.93 2.17
C LEU A 28 4.50 10.45 2.04
N ASP A 29 3.59 10.97 1.23
CA ASP A 29 3.33 12.40 1.11
C ASP A 29 2.86 12.98 2.44
N PHE A 30 1.98 12.28 3.17
CA PHE A 30 1.56 12.66 4.51
C PHE A 30 2.75 12.72 5.48
N MET A 31 3.59 11.68 5.50
CA MET A 31 4.81 11.63 6.32
C MET A 31 5.70 12.85 6.05
N LYS A 32 5.96 13.17 4.77
CA LYS A 32 6.73 14.35 4.36
C LYS A 32 6.06 15.65 4.84
N SER A 33 4.74 15.79 4.63
CA SER A 33 3.98 16.98 5.03
C SER A 33 3.96 17.24 6.54
N LYS A 34 4.15 16.19 7.34
CA LYS A 34 4.16 16.24 8.80
C LYS A 34 5.58 16.21 9.39
N ASN A 35 6.61 16.22 8.54
CA ASN A 35 8.02 16.15 8.94
C ASN A 35 8.30 14.99 9.90
N LEU A 36 7.73 13.81 9.62
CA LEU A 36 7.97 12.61 10.40
C LEU A 36 9.31 11.99 10.01
N GLY A 37 9.99 11.33 10.96
CA GLY A 37 11.35 10.82 10.77
C GLY A 37 11.48 9.59 9.86
N GLY A 38 10.37 8.98 9.43
CA GLY A 38 10.39 7.82 8.54
C GLY A 38 9.12 6.97 8.62
N VAL A 39 9.18 5.80 7.97
CA VAL A 39 8.14 4.76 7.95
C VAL A 39 8.73 3.42 8.34
N SER A 40 7.90 2.53 8.87
CA SER A 40 8.22 1.13 9.11
C SER A 40 7.29 0.26 8.26
N LEU A 41 7.83 -0.78 7.65
CA LEU A 41 7.13 -1.68 6.73
C LEU A 41 6.94 -3.05 7.39
N TRP A 42 5.72 -3.58 7.33
CA TRP A 42 5.41 -4.93 7.79
C TRP A 42 4.66 -5.72 6.70
N ALA A 43 5.13 -6.87 6.24
CA ALA A 43 6.48 -7.41 6.39
C ALA A 43 7.14 -7.52 5.02
N LEU A 44 8.47 -7.56 5.02
CA LEU A 44 9.23 -7.78 3.80
C LEU A 44 8.81 -9.07 3.12
N GLY A 45 8.68 -9.04 1.80
CA GLY A 45 8.25 -10.17 0.98
C GLY A 45 6.75 -10.19 0.66
N TYR A 46 5.92 -9.37 1.31
CA TYR A 46 4.47 -9.31 1.03
C TYR A 46 4.17 -8.57 -0.28
N GLU A 47 5.08 -7.71 -0.71
CA GLU A 47 5.06 -7.06 -2.02
C GLU A 47 5.31 -8.05 -3.18
N GLY A 48 5.75 -9.28 -2.89
CA GLY A 48 5.92 -10.34 -3.89
C GLY A 48 6.82 -9.92 -5.05
N ARG A 49 6.27 -9.84 -6.26
CA ARG A 49 7.01 -9.43 -7.48
C ARG A 49 6.84 -7.95 -7.84
N TYR A 50 6.06 -7.19 -7.06
CA TYR A 50 5.74 -5.79 -7.31
C TYR A 50 6.88 -4.88 -6.85
N LYS A 51 7.95 -4.82 -7.64
CA LYS A 51 9.17 -4.05 -7.32
C LYS A 51 8.91 -2.54 -7.31
N GLU A 52 7.93 -2.06 -8.06
CA GLU A 52 7.53 -0.65 -8.16
C GLU A 52 7.14 -0.04 -6.79
N VAL A 53 6.77 -0.87 -5.81
CA VAL A 53 6.54 -0.43 -4.44
C VAL A 53 7.82 0.20 -3.85
N TRP A 54 8.99 -0.32 -4.20
CA TRP A 54 10.28 0.18 -3.72
C TRP A 54 10.68 1.51 -4.36
N ASP A 55 10.22 1.79 -5.58
CA ASP A 55 10.49 3.06 -6.26
C ASP A 55 9.96 4.26 -5.45
N LEU A 56 8.85 4.07 -4.74
CA LEU A 56 8.27 5.08 -3.83
C LEU A 56 9.18 5.42 -2.64
N PHE A 57 9.94 4.45 -2.13
CA PHE A 57 10.82 4.64 -0.96
C PHE A 57 12.22 5.11 -1.35
N ILE A 58 12.66 4.82 -2.57
CA ILE A 58 14.01 5.13 -3.05
C ILE A 58 14.05 6.45 -3.82
N SER A 59 12.93 6.91 -4.40
CA SER A 59 12.88 8.20 -5.09
C SER A 59 13.08 9.36 -4.11
N LYS A 60 14.12 10.17 -4.34
CA LYS A 60 14.38 11.43 -3.63
C LYS A 60 13.38 12.50 -4.01
#